data_AF-A0A7K3ECM8-F1
#
_entry.id   AF-A0A7K3ECM8-F1
#
_cell.length_a   1.000
_cell.length_b   1.000
_cell.length_c   1.000
_cell.angle_alpha   90.00
_cell.angle_beta   90.00
_cell.angle_gamma   90.00
#
_symmetry.space_group_name_H-M   'P 1'
#
loop_
_entity.id
_entity.type
_entity.pdbx_description
1 polymer ?
#
loop_
_entity_poly.entity_id
_entity_poly.type
_entity_poly.pdbx_seq_one_letter_code
_entity_poly.pdbx_strand_id
1 'polypeptide(L)'
;MRGARALASVLVLGSASYGIGTGTASAAPPPQPPPQLTRDEVDRALDALNGIVERGMKRTGVPGVAVAVVYKDQVVRLDGYGTRRVGQDAPVDADTVFQLASLSKPLASTVVAGAVGDLTLRLGPKPMTFRLTHYDGDTYYFETAGENATGPSGVTFKGDENGRATSVTIEAFDGSGLGTFRRS
;
A
#
# COMPACT_ATOMS: atom_id res chain seq x y z
N MET A 1 14.53 -43.25 63.95
CA MET A 1 15.72 -43.59 63.15
C MET A 1 15.47 -43.15 61.72
N ARG A 2 16.39 -42.37 61.14
CA ARG A 2 16.27 -41.70 59.83
C ARG A 2 16.46 -42.71 58.69
N GLY A 3 15.61 -42.65 57.68
CA GLY A 3 15.79 -43.34 56.39
C GLY A 3 15.36 -42.42 55.25
N ALA A 4 16.34 -41.79 54.61
CA ALA A 4 16.13 -40.97 53.42
C ALA A 4 15.90 -41.88 52.21
N ARG A 5 14.83 -41.64 51.45
CA ARG A 5 14.61 -42.22 50.13
C ARG A 5 14.87 -41.14 49.08
N ALA A 6 15.90 -41.35 48.28
CA ALA A 6 16.23 -40.52 47.12
C ALA A 6 15.17 -40.73 46.02
N LEU A 7 14.60 -39.63 45.53
CA LEU A 7 13.81 -39.61 44.29
C LEU A 7 14.79 -39.37 43.12
N ALA A 8 14.94 -40.35 42.25
CA ALA A 8 15.64 -40.19 40.98
C ALA A 8 14.65 -39.62 39.95
N SER A 9 14.83 -38.35 39.59
CA SER A 9 14.15 -37.71 38.47
C SER A 9 14.83 -38.13 37.18
N VAL A 10 14.15 -38.92 36.34
CA VAL A 10 14.57 -39.20 34.96
C VAL A 10 14.15 -38.01 34.10
N LEU A 11 15.14 -37.25 33.61
CA LEU A 11 14.95 -36.24 32.57
C LEU A 11 14.91 -36.96 31.21
N VAL A 12 13.72 -37.09 30.62
CA VAL A 12 13.58 -37.48 29.22
C VAL A 12 13.80 -36.23 28.37
N LEU A 13 14.92 -36.17 27.65
CA LEU A 13 15.16 -35.21 26.58
C LEU A 13 14.27 -35.59 25.39
N GLY A 14 13.05 -35.06 25.37
CA GLY A 14 12.20 -35.08 24.19
C GLY A 14 12.79 -34.13 23.15
N SER A 15 13.28 -34.68 22.04
CA SER A 15 13.56 -33.91 20.83
C SER A 15 12.25 -33.31 20.32
N ALA A 16 12.02 -32.03 20.60
CA ALA A 16 10.96 -31.28 19.95
C ALA A 16 11.36 -31.09 18.49
N SER A 17 10.84 -31.94 17.62
CA SER A 17 10.81 -31.68 16.18
C SER A 17 10.04 -30.38 15.98
N TYR A 18 10.75 -29.27 15.74
CA TYR A 18 10.14 -28.05 15.24
C TYR A 18 9.62 -28.38 13.84
N GLY A 19 8.32 -28.65 13.75
CA GLY A 19 7.64 -28.70 12.47
C GLY A 19 7.83 -27.34 11.81
N ILE A 20 8.61 -27.30 10.74
CA ILE A 20 8.65 -26.17 9.83
C ILE A 20 7.25 -26.10 9.24
N GLY A 21 6.42 -25.23 9.80
CA GLY A 21 5.13 -24.90 9.22
C GLY A 21 5.38 -24.49 7.78
N THR A 22 4.76 -25.18 6.84
CA THR A 22 4.72 -24.77 5.44
C THR A 22 4.12 -23.37 5.40
N GLY A 23 4.98 -22.36 5.30
CA GLY A 23 4.57 -20.99 5.05
C GLY A 23 3.75 -21.01 3.79
N THR A 24 2.43 -20.88 3.91
CA THR A 24 1.57 -20.67 2.77
C THR A 24 2.05 -19.38 2.12
N ALA A 25 2.49 -19.47 0.87
CA ALA A 25 2.73 -18.31 0.03
C ALA A 25 1.60 -17.31 0.24
N SER A 26 1.95 -16.05 0.51
CA SER A 26 0.97 -14.97 0.46
C SER A 26 0.48 -14.97 -0.98
N ALA A 27 -0.73 -15.48 -1.19
CA ALA A 27 -1.33 -15.53 -2.51
C ALA A 27 -1.29 -14.12 -3.09
N ALA A 28 -0.86 -13.99 -4.35
CA ALA A 28 -0.99 -12.74 -5.08
C ALA A 28 -2.42 -12.20 -4.85
N PRO A 29 -2.58 -10.90 -4.55
CA PRO A 29 -3.92 -10.32 -4.40
C PRO A 29 -4.75 -10.73 -5.61
N PRO A 30 -5.99 -11.22 -5.41
CA PRO A 30 -6.83 -11.60 -6.53
C PRO A 30 -6.89 -10.41 -7.50
N PRO A 31 -6.82 -10.66 -8.83
CA PRO A 31 -6.87 -9.58 -9.81
C PRO A 31 -8.08 -8.70 -9.50
N GLN A 32 -7.82 -7.40 -9.27
CA GLN A 32 -8.91 -6.50 -8.97
C GLN A 32 -9.89 -6.51 -10.14
N PRO A 33 -11.20 -6.70 -9.88
CA PRO A 33 -12.20 -6.55 -10.92
C PRO A 33 -12.02 -5.17 -11.56
N PRO A 34 -12.19 -5.05 -12.90
CA PRO A 34 -12.14 -3.75 -13.55
C PRO A 34 -13.12 -2.80 -12.84
N PRO A 35 -12.77 -1.51 -12.67
CA PRO A 35 -13.65 -0.53 -12.04
C PRO A 35 -15.04 -0.57 -12.70
N GLN A 36 -16.07 -0.93 -11.92
CA GLN A 36 -17.40 -1.23 -12.48
C GLN A 36 -18.31 -0.01 -12.61
N LEU A 37 -17.82 1.21 -12.41
CA LEU A 37 -18.64 2.42 -12.49
C LEU A 37 -18.98 2.77 -13.94
N THR A 38 -20.25 2.57 -14.30
CA THR A 38 -20.83 3.02 -15.55
C THR A 38 -21.08 4.54 -15.54
N ARG A 39 -21.23 5.14 -16.72
CA ARG A 39 -21.51 6.58 -16.82
C ARG A 39 -22.85 6.95 -16.17
N ASP A 40 -23.89 6.14 -16.41
CA ASP A 40 -25.22 6.39 -15.87
C ASP A 40 -25.27 6.32 -14.33
N GLU A 41 -24.42 5.49 -13.72
CA GLU A 41 -24.25 5.47 -12.26
C GLU A 41 -23.61 6.74 -11.73
N VAL A 42 -22.60 7.26 -12.43
CA VAL A 42 -21.95 8.53 -12.09
C VAL A 42 -22.96 9.67 -12.19
N ASP A 43 -23.73 9.73 -13.28
CA ASP A 43 -24.71 10.81 -13.49
C ASP A 43 -25.81 10.78 -12.40
N ARG A 44 -26.33 9.60 -12.04
CA ARG A 44 -27.26 9.45 -10.90
C ARG A 44 -26.64 9.89 -9.57
N ALA A 45 -25.35 9.63 -9.34
CA ALA A 45 -24.67 10.06 -8.13
C ALA A 45 -24.48 11.59 -8.10
N LEU A 46 -24.20 12.21 -9.25
CA LEU A 46 -24.10 13.66 -9.39
C LEU A 46 -25.43 14.36 -9.12
N ASP A 47 -26.55 13.80 -9.61
CA ASP A 47 -27.89 14.34 -9.33
C ASP A 47 -28.22 14.33 -7.82
N ALA A 48 -27.75 13.31 -7.09
CA ALA A 48 -27.96 13.20 -5.65
C ALA A 48 -27.00 14.05 -4.80
N LEU A 49 -25.88 14.51 -5.38
CA LEU A 49 -24.73 15.07 -4.66
C LEU A 49 -25.08 16.34 -3.89
N ASN A 50 -25.80 17.28 -4.50
CA ASN A 50 -26.16 18.56 -3.87
C ASN A 50 -26.89 18.33 -2.53
N GLY A 51 -27.89 17.44 -2.53
CA GLY A 51 -28.63 17.11 -1.33
C GLY A 51 -27.77 16.43 -0.25
N ILE A 52 -26.77 15.64 -0.63
CA ILE A 52 -25.83 15.02 0.31
C ILE A 52 -24.97 16.09 0.98
N VAL A 53 -24.42 17.02 0.20
CA VAL A 53 -23.56 18.12 0.70
C VAL A 53 -24.36 19.01 1.65
N GLU A 54 -25.55 19.46 1.25
CA GLU A 54 -26.39 20.33 2.07
C GLU A 54 -26.80 19.66 3.39
N ARG A 55 -27.19 18.38 3.36
CA ARG A 55 -27.50 17.62 4.59
C ARG A 55 -26.27 17.47 5.47
N GLY A 56 -25.10 17.23 4.88
CA GLY A 56 -23.83 17.16 5.57
C GLY A 56 -23.51 18.46 6.31
N MET A 57 -23.54 19.59 5.59
CA MET A 57 -23.29 20.92 6.16
C MET A 57 -24.26 21.26 7.29
N LYS A 58 -25.57 21.01 7.09
CA LYS A 58 -26.59 21.23 8.14
C LYS A 58 -26.33 20.40 9.39
N ARG A 59 -25.89 19.15 9.23
CA ARG A 59 -25.65 18.23 10.35
C ARG A 59 -24.38 18.56 11.12
N THR A 60 -23.33 19.03 10.45
CA THR A 60 -22.02 19.29 11.07
C THR A 60 -21.82 20.74 11.49
N GLY A 61 -22.61 21.67 10.96
CA GLY A 61 -22.41 23.11 11.15
C GLY A 61 -21.24 23.67 10.32
N VAL A 62 -20.70 22.91 9.37
CA VAL A 62 -19.63 23.39 8.48
C VAL A 62 -20.19 24.51 7.59
N PRO A 63 -19.59 25.72 7.60
CA PRO A 63 -20.15 26.89 6.91
C PRO A 63 -20.00 26.83 5.38
N GLY A 64 -18.99 26.13 4.87
CA GLY A 64 -18.77 26.01 3.44
C GLY A 64 -17.90 24.81 3.06
N VAL A 65 -18.13 24.30 1.85
CA VAL A 65 -17.49 23.10 1.30
C VAL A 65 -17.21 23.33 -0.19
N ALA A 66 -16.06 22.88 -0.67
CA ALA A 66 -15.79 22.74 -2.10
C ALA A 66 -15.82 21.26 -2.48
N VAL A 67 -16.42 20.93 -3.63
CA VAL A 67 -16.54 19.55 -4.13
C VAL A 67 -16.09 19.51 -5.59
N ALA A 68 -15.17 18.59 -5.89
CA ALA A 68 -14.76 18.25 -7.23
C ALA A 68 -14.96 16.76 -7.47
N VAL A 69 -15.48 16.39 -8.64
CA VAL A 69 -15.64 14.98 -9.06
C VAL A 69 -14.93 14.79 -10.39
N VAL A 70 -14.04 13.79 -10.46
CA VAL A 70 -13.30 13.40 -11.65
C VAL A 70 -13.73 12.00 -12.06
N TYR A 71 -14.07 11.81 -13.34
CA TYR A 71 -14.40 10.52 -13.91
C TYR A 71 -13.73 10.38 -15.28
N LYS A 72 -12.95 9.31 -15.48
CA LYS A 72 -12.18 9.05 -16.71
C LYS A 72 -11.35 10.27 -17.13
N ASP A 73 -10.56 10.79 -16.18
CA ASP A 73 -9.67 11.95 -16.34
C ASP A 73 -10.36 13.27 -16.71
N GLN A 74 -11.69 13.34 -16.59
CA GLN A 74 -12.48 14.55 -16.83
C GLN A 74 -13.10 15.04 -15.53
N VAL A 75 -12.98 16.35 -15.28
CA VAL A 75 -13.73 17.02 -14.21
C VAL A 75 -15.19 17.08 -14.63
N VAL A 76 -16.05 16.32 -13.95
CA VAL A 76 -17.50 16.23 -14.22
C VAL A 76 -18.33 17.08 -13.24
N ARG A 77 -17.72 17.59 -12.16
CA ARG A 77 -18.33 18.50 -11.18
C ARG A 77 -17.24 19.33 -10.50
N LEU A 78 -17.50 20.62 -10.28
CA LEU A 78 -16.61 21.53 -9.55
C LEU A 78 -17.45 22.67 -8.96
N ASP A 79 -17.74 22.60 -7.67
CA ASP A 79 -18.70 23.50 -7.04
C ASP A 79 -18.27 23.91 -5.64
N GLY A 80 -18.63 25.13 -5.27
CA GLY A 80 -18.58 25.64 -3.91
C GLY A 80 -19.98 25.75 -3.30
N TYR A 81 -20.08 25.47 -2.01
CA TYR A 81 -21.30 25.54 -1.20
C TYR A 81 -21.05 26.41 0.02
N GLY A 82 -22.03 27.22 0.39
CA GLY A 82 -21.98 28.06 1.59
C GLY A 82 -20.90 29.14 1.53
N THR A 83 -20.35 29.50 2.69
CA THR A 83 -19.44 30.65 2.83
C THR A 83 -18.07 30.28 3.36
N ARG A 84 -17.06 31.07 2.98
CA ARG A 84 -15.66 30.86 3.39
C ARG A 84 -15.43 31.19 4.86
N ARG A 85 -16.25 32.05 5.44
CA ARG A 85 -16.13 32.52 6.84
C ARG A 85 -17.50 32.70 7.48
N VAL A 86 -17.62 32.24 8.72
CA VAL A 86 -18.82 32.43 9.54
C VAL A 86 -19.11 33.93 9.71
N GLY A 87 -20.35 34.33 9.51
CA GLY A 87 -20.78 35.74 9.61
C GLY A 87 -20.37 36.62 8.44
N GLN A 88 -19.85 36.05 7.35
CA GLN A 88 -19.57 36.77 6.10
C GLN A 88 -20.26 36.09 4.93
N ASP A 89 -20.67 36.88 3.94
CA ASP A 89 -21.38 36.40 2.74
C ASP A 89 -20.43 36.01 1.60
N ALA A 90 -19.13 35.90 1.86
CA ALA A 90 -18.15 35.51 0.84
C ALA A 90 -18.34 34.01 0.49
N PRO A 91 -18.75 33.65 -0.75
CA PRO A 91 -19.09 32.29 -1.11
C PRO A 91 -17.83 31.42 -1.25
N VAL A 92 -17.93 30.13 -0.95
CA VAL A 92 -16.91 29.18 -1.42
C VAL A 92 -16.98 29.09 -2.94
N ASP A 93 -15.84 29.17 -3.60
CA ASP A 93 -15.66 29.08 -5.05
C ASP A 93 -14.42 28.24 -5.38
N ALA A 94 -14.14 28.04 -6.67
CA ALA A 94 -13.03 27.22 -7.15
C ALA A 94 -11.64 27.76 -6.72
N ASP A 95 -11.55 29.05 -6.39
CA ASP A 95 -10.31 29.72 -5.98
C ASP A 95 -10.16 29.80 -4.45
N THR A 96 -11.12 29.26 -3.71
CA THR A 96 -11.09 29.28 -2.25
C THR A 96 -10.03 28.33 -1.71
N VAL A 97 -9.08 28.87 -0.93
CA VAL A 97 -7.99 28.09 -0.32
C VAL A 97 -8.44 27.45 1.00
N PHE A 98 -8.25 26.14 1.12
CA PHE A 98 -8.50 25.36 2.34
C PHE A 98 -7.19 24.80 2.92
N GLN A 99 -7.15 24.58 4.23
CA GLN A 99 -6.05 23.87 4.86
C GLN A 99 -6.14 22.36 4.54
N LEU A 100 -5.06 21.81 4.00
CA LEU A 100 -5.01 20.40 3.56
C LEU A 100 -4.84 19.40 4.72
N ALA A 101 -4.34 19.83 5.87
CA ALA A 101 -4.05 18.98 7.03
C ALA A 101 -3.29 17.70 6.61
N SER A 102 -3.77 16.52 7.01
CA SER A 102 -3.11 15.25 6.68
C SER A 102 -3.13 14.88 5.19
N LEU A 103 -3.84 15.61 4.31
CA LEU A 103 -3.73 15.45 2.86
C LEU A 103 -2.34 15.87 2.33
N SER A 104 -1.55 16.59 3.12
CA SER A 104 -0.15 16.87 2.80
C SER A 104 0.72 15.60 2.71
N LYS A 105 0.36 14.53 3.44
CA LYS A 105 1.13 13.27 3.47
C LYS A 105 1.14 12.55 2.11
N PRO A 106 -0.01 12.22 1.50
CA PRO A 106 -0.02 11.59 0.18
C PRO A 106 0.65 12.48 -0.87
N LEU A 107 0.45 13.80 -0.83
CA LEU A 107 1.13 14.73 -1.75
C LEU A 107 2.66 14.66 -1.62
N ALA A 108 3.18 14.70 -0.39
CA ALA A 108 4.61 14.56 -0.15
C ALA A 108 5.14 13.19 -0.60
N SER A 109 4.37 12.11 -0.36
CA SER A 109 4.71 10.76 -0.83
C SER A 109 4.82 10.70 -2.36
N THR A 110 3.91 11.33 -3.10
CA THR A 110 3.99 11.41 -4.57
C THR A 110 5.23 12.15 -5.04
N VAL A 111 5.59 13.26 -4.39
CA VAL A 111 6.82 14.01 -4.71
C VAL A 111 8.06 13.14 -4.47
N VAL A 112 8.13 12.43 -3.34
CA VAL A 112 9.23 11.51 -3.04
C VAL A 112 9.27 10.36 -4.06
N ALA A 113 8.12 9.76 -4.39
CA ALA A 113 8.04 8.70 -5.38
C ALA A 113 8.53 9.15 -6.76
N GLY A 114 8.24 10.39 -7.16
CA GLY A 114 8.76 10.97 -8.40
C GLY A 114 10.25 11.35 -8.34
N ALA A 115 10.79 11.62 -7.16
CA ALA A 115 12.20 11.98 -6.96
C ALA A 115 13.12 10.76 -6.82
N VAL A 116 12.60 9.62 -6.33
CA VAL A 116 13.34 8.36 -6.29
C VAL A 116 13.50 7.86 -7.72
N GLY A 117 14.75 7.82 -8.20
CA GLY A 117 15.09 7.30 -9.53
C GLY A 117 14.82 5.80 -9.66
N ASP A 118 15.08 5.26 -10.85
CA ASP A 118 14.75 3.88 -11.18
C ASP A 118 15.44 2.88 -10.23
N LEU A 119 14.61 2.04 -9.58
CA LEU A 119 15.12 0.92 -8.82
C LEU A 119 15.49 -0.21 -9.80
N THR A 120 16.71 -0.75 -9.68
CA THR A 120 17.20 -1.81 -10.57
C THR A 120 17.74 -3.00 -9.79
N LEU A 121 17.49 -4.20 -10.32
CA LEU A 121 18.03 -5.47 -9.85
C LEU A 121 19.13 -5.92 -10.81
N ARG A 122 20.34 -6.14 -10.29
CA ARG A 122 21.48 -6.63 -11.08
C ARG A 122 21.83 -8.05 -10.68
N LEU A 123 21.82 -8.98 -11.64
CA LEU A 123 21.97 -10.42 -11.39
C LEU A 123 23.04 -11.05 -12.28
N GLY A 124 23.64 -12.11 -11.75
CA GLY A 124 24.52 -13.03 -12.49
C GLY A 124 25.97 -12.55 -12.65
N PRO A 125 26.87 -13.48 -13.04
CA PRO A 125 28.27 -13.18 -13.31
C PRO A 125 28.45 -12.33 -14.58
N LYS A 126 27.57 -12.48 -15.57
CA LYS A 126 27.34 -11.48 -16.61
C LYS A 126 26.20 -10.58 -16.11
N PRO A 127 26.46 -9.30 -15.82
CA PRO A 127 25.47 -8.46 -15.14
C PRO A 127 24.26 -8.20 -16.05
N MET A 128 23.14 -8.85 -15.73
CA MET A 128 21.83 -8.52 -16.28
C MET A 128 21.19 -7.48 -15.38
N THR A 129 20.62 -6.42 -15.97
CA THR A 129 19.97 -5.34 -15.21
C THR A 129 18.49 -5.35 -15.52
N PHE A 130 17.68 -5.50 -14.49
CA PHE A 130 16.22 -5.49 -14.56
C PHE A 130 15.71 -4.24 -13.86
N ARG A 131 14.81 -3.50 -14.50
CA ARG A 131 14.09 -2.43 -13.83
C ARG A 131 13.03 -3.02 -12.92
N LEU A 132 12.97 -2.53 -11.69
CA LEU A 132 11.93 -2.87 -10.74
C LEU A 132 10.78 -1.86 -10.88
N THR A 133 9.58 -2.37 -11.14
CA THR A 133 8.35 -1.59 -11.17
C THR A 133 7.68 -1.69 -9.83
N HIS A 134 7.29 -0.56 -9.24
CA HIS A 134 6.54 -0.55 -7.98
C HIS A 134 5.20 -1.26 -8.13
N TYR A 135 4.82 -2.06 -7.14
CA TYR A 135 3.53 -2.74 -7.10
C TYR A 135 2.70 -2.23 -5.92
N ASP A 136 3.13 -2.53 -4.70
CA ASP A 136 2.43 -2.14 -3.48
C ASP A 136 3.40 -2.13 -2.29
N GLY A 137 3.28 -1.11 -1.43
CA GLY A 137 4.15 -0.94 -0.26
C GLY A 137 5.63 -1.14 -0.60
N ASP A 138 6.26 -2.11 0.08
CA ASP A 138 7.66 -2.50 -0.09
C ASP A 138 7.91 -3.54 -1.19
N THR A 139 6.90 -3.80 -2.03
CA THR A 139 6.95 -4.81 -3.10
C THR A 139 7.05 -4.16 -4.47
N TYR A 140 7.99 -4.67 -5.25
CA TYR A 140 8.24 -4.35 -6.64
C TYR A 140 8.18 -5.64 -7.46
N TYR A 141 8.17 -5.53 -8.79
CA TYR A 141 8.31 -6.69 -9.66
C TYR A 141 9.25 -6.41 -10.84
N PHE A 142 9.74 -7.48 -11.45
CA PHE A 142 10.43 -7.44 -12.73
C PHE A 142 9.97 -8.60 -13.61
N GLU A 143 10.16 -8.46 -14.93
CA GLU A 143 9.94 -9.57 -15.86
C GLU A 143 11.16 -10.49 -15.84
N THR A 144 10.93 -11.77 -15.53
CA THR A 144 11.96 -12.80 -15.68
C THR A 144 12.33 -12.96 -17.16
N ALA A 145 13.60 -13.26 -17.44
CA ALA A 145 14.11 -13.35 -18.80
C ALA A 145 15.02 -14.57 -18.98
N GLY A 146 15.15 -15.04 -20.23
CA GLY A 146 15.95 -16.20 -20.62
C GLY A 146 15.14 -17.50 -20.61
N GLU A 147 15.85 -18.63 -20.67
CA GLU A 147 15.24 -19.97 -20.81
C GLU A 147 14.37 -20.39 -19.62
N ASN A 148 14.52 -19.72 -18.47
CA ASN A 148 13.74 -19.98 -17.26
C ASN A 148 12.72 -18.85 -16.97
N ALA A 149 12.29 -18.10 -17.99
CA ALA A 149 11.29 -17.05 -17.79
C ALA A 149 9.94 -17.65 -17.38
N THR A 150 9.40 -17.16 -16.27
CA THR A 150 8.11 -17.56 -15.70
C THR A 150 7.09 -16.40 -15.68
N GLY A 151 7.45 -15.23 -16.22
CA GLY A 151 6.66 -14.01 -16.19
C GLY A 151 7.10 -13.03 -15.08
N PRO A 152 6.20 -12.17 -14.59
CA PRO A 152 6.48 -11.24 -13.50
C PRO A 152 6.89 -11.97 -12.22
N SER A 153 7.94 -11.48 -11.56
CA SER A 153 8.39 -12.00 -10.27
C SER A 153 8.48 -10.89 -9.23
N GLY A 154 7.94 -11.16 -8.03
CA GLY A 154 7.97 -10.23 -6.91
C GLY A 154 9.35 -10.04 -6.28
N VAL A 155 9.62 -8.81 -5.85
CA VAL A 155 10.79 -8.39 -5.08
C VAL A 155 10.30 -7.59 -3.88
N THR A 156 10.40 -8.16 -2.68
CA THR A 156 9.91 -7.54 -1.45
C THR A 156 11.08 -7.11 -0.56
N PHE A 157 11.09 -5.85 -0.15
CA PHE A 157 12.06 -5.32 0.79
C PHE A 157 11.52 -5.38 2.22
N LYS A 158 12.42 -5.54 3.20
CA LYS A 158 12.12 -5.31 4.61
C LYS A 158 13.04 -4.23 5.14
N GLY A 159 12.46 -3.20 5.76
CA GLY A 159 13.19 -2.10 6.41
C GLY A 159 13.42 -2.32 7.91
N ASP A 160 14.32 -1.55 8.49
CA ASP A 160 14.35 -1.29 9.93
C ASP A 160 13.44 -0.11 10.30
N GLU A 161 13.41 0.27 11.58
CA GLU A 161 12.61 1.39 12.12
C GLU A 161 12.96 2.74 11.48
N ASN A 162 14.15 2.87 10.86
CA ASN A 162 14.62 4.07 10.19
C ASN A 162 14.38 4.02 8.66
N GLY A 163 13.70 2.99 8.16
CA GLY A 163 13.43 2.81 6.73
C GLY A 163 14.62 2.33 5.91
N ARG A 164 15.71 1.87 6.55
CA ARG A 164 16.85 1.27 5.84
C ARG A 164 16.50 -0.18 5.48
N ALA A 165 16.55 -0.53 4.20
CA ALA A 165 16.37 -1.92 3.76
C ALA A 165 17.42 -2.84 4.40
N THR A 166 16.95 -3.86 5.13
CA THR A 166 17.76 -4.87 5.84
C THR A 166 17.77 -6.21 5.12
N SER A 167 16.71 -6.55 4.38
CA SER A 167 16.65 -7.72 3.51
C SER A 167 15.83 -7.48 2.26
N VAL A 168 16.09 -8.28 1.23
CA VAL A 168 15.26 -8.38 0.02
C VAL A 168 14.97 -9.84 -0.27
N THR A 169 13.71 -10.16 -0.58
CA THR A 169 13.29 -11.49 -1.03
C THR A 169 12.88 -11.40 -2.49
N ILE A 170 13.44 -12.28 -3.33
CA ILE A 170 13.17 -12.35 -4.77
C ILE A 170 12.46 -13.68 -5.03
N GLU A 171 11.18 -13.61 -5.39
CA GLU A 171 10.29 -14.77 -5.54
C GLU A 171 10.83 -15.81 -6.54
N ALA A 172 11.37 -15.36 -7.68
CA ALA A 172 11.95 -16.23 -8.71
C ALA A 172 13.11 -17.10 -8.19
N PHE A 173 13.74 -16.72 -7.08
CA PHE A 173 14.84 -17.46 -6.45
C PHE A 173 14.46 -18.10 -5.13
N ASP A 174 13.23 -17.91 -4.65
CA ASP A 174 12.80 -18.34 -3.32
C ASP A 174 12.01 -19.66 -3.31
N GLY A 175 11.92 -20.35 -4.44
CA GLY A 175 11.26 -21.66 -4.52
C GLY A 175 11.85 -22.72 -3.58
N SER A 176 13.12 -22.55 -3.15
CA SER A 176 13.78 -23.37 -2.13
C SER A 176 14.10 -22.61 -0.83
N GLY A 177 13.54 -21.41 -0.63
CA GLY A 177 13.82 -20.54 0.53
C GLY A 177 15.18 -19.83 0.50
N LEU A 178 15.86 -19.82 -0.67
CA LEU A 178 17.19 -19.23 -0.85
C LEU A 178 17.15 -17.84 -1.50
N GLY A 179 15.96 -17.32 -1.82
CA GLY A 179 15.77 -16.06 -2.53
C GLY A 179 15.85 -14.82 -1.62
N THR A 180 16.16 -15.01 -0.33
CA THR A 180 16.27 -13.92 0.65
C THR A 180 17.72 -13.52 0.87
N PHE A 181 18.04 -12.28 0.49
CA PHE A 181 19.35 -11.67 0.63
C PHE A 181 19.32 -10.65 1.78
N ARG A 182 20.28 -10.73 2.69
CA ARG A 182 20.41 -9.79 3.82
C ARG A 182 21.51 -8.78 3.54
N ARG A 183 21.26 -7.52 3.86
CA ARG A 183 22.26 -6.46 3.83
C ARG A 183 23.19 -6.64 5.03
N SER A 184 24.49 -6.79 4.79
CA SER A 184 25.56 -6.76 5.81
C SER A 184 26.01 -5.34 6.14
#